data_AF-A0A3D2UH00-F1
#
_entry.id   AF-A0A3D2UH00-F1
#
_cell.length_a   1.000
_cell.length_b   1.000
_cell.length_c   1.000
_cell.angle_alpha   90.00
_cell.angle_beta   90.00
_cell.angle_gamma   90.00
#
_symmetry.space_group_name_H-M   'P 1'
#
loop_
_entity.id
_entity.type
_entity.pdbx_description
1 polymer ?
#
loop_
_entity_poly.entity_id
_entity_poly.type
_entity_poly.pdbx_seq_one_letter_code
_entity_poly.pdbx_strand_id
1 'polypeptide(L)'
;ADVTADSTTAHATNVNLPARARSQQFKILLKHGGIMLHNHPSGVLEPSEADMRIAGLLYDRGLGTAIINNEASELYVVVEPPIPKERVALNASELDAFLAPGGSLEARYTAYENRPGQRDMLAEIIERYNHGGVSIVEAGTGTGKSLAYLLPAVRWAQENAERTVISTNTINLQEQLAEKDLPLVESLLGDVRWALVKGRGNYISIRRARLAAESQSMLFDEDRSDELNSLLEWVNTTDDGSLSDLGFRPSDDVWEEVRSDSDICLRARCPHFQKCFYQTSRRQAASAEVLVVNHHLLFTDLAVRRATENYKQAAVLPAYRRIVLDEAHNVEDAATSHLGVEVTRRGIYRMMSRLDRRGKGVLNTIHEVVGGTKNGDEIRERMENRVRPALSKARASADGLLEMLEPFAPVGEGPIRLGEREGLEPGSSEAVAEYLNRLLTSFGKLERELSELRARLELVEEWLDALEGRLLDLRSTERKISAVGQALRLVLLPGDSSASFVRWLESRGRGTKGNLVLAAAPIELGGVLLDSLFSKAETTVLTSATLTTRGSFDFVRGRLGISEVELETAEVDVSVHERRVPSPFDFGEQALIAVPTDIPWKNGEGSGSEEATVKVLEAFAGITDGGLFALFTS
;
A
#
# COMPACT_ATOMS: atom_id res chain seq x y z
N ALA A 1 -40.40 4.28 -34.62
CA ALA A 1 -41.75 3.70 -34.67
C ALA A 1 -41.96 2.91 -33.40
N ASP A 2 -42.84 3.43 -32.54
CA ASP A 2 -43.44 2.92 -31.30
C ASP A 2 -42.66 1.99 -30.36
N VAL A 3 -42.10 2.59 -29.31
CA VAL A 3 -42.20 2.07 -27.93
C VAL A 3 -42.60 3.25 -27.05
N THR A 4 -43.75 3.12 -26.41
CA THR A 4 -44.33 4.02 -25.42
C THR A 4 -43.41 4.19 -24.22
N ALA A 5 -43.02 5.43 -23.89
CA ALA A 5 -42.38 5.77 -22.64
C ALA A 5 -43.07 7.00 -22.03
N ASP A 6 -43.52 6.79 -20.80
CA ASP A 6 -44.14 7.77 -19.92
C ASP A 6 -43.32 9.05 -19.77
N SER A 7 -44.04 10.15 -19.67
CA SER A 7 -43.56 11.51 -19.52
C SER A 7 -42.74 11.72 -18.24
N THR A 8 -41.45 12.05 -18.38
CA THR A 8 -40.81 13.09 -17.56
C THR A 8 -39.97 13.98 -18.46
N THR A 9 -40.55 15.12 -18.81
CA THR A 9 -40.02 16.21 -19.61
C THR A 9 -38.73 16.80 -19.04
N ALA A 10 -37.67 16.85 -19.85
CA ALA A 10 -36.57 17.80 -19.69
C ALA A 10 -36.53 18.70 -20.93
N HIS A 11 -37.07 19.91 -20.80
CA HIS A 11 -36.93 20.96 -21.82
C HIS A 11 -35.51 21.52 -21.80
N ALA A 12 -34.76 21.34 -22.89
CA ALA A 12 -33.58 22.15 -23.17
C ALA A 12 -34.04 23.41 -23.94
N THR A 13 -34.39 24.46 -23.21
CA THR A 13 -34.62 25.79 -23.79
C THR A 13 -33.30 26.41 -24.24
N ASN A 14 -33.31 26.98 -25.45
CA ASN A 14 -32.25 27.84 -26.00
C ASN A 14 -31.75 28.87 -24.97
N VAL A 15 -30.50 28.78 -24.55
CA VAL A 15 -29.82 29.86 -23.83
C VAL A 15 -28.74 30.44 -24.74
N ASN A 16 -29.08 31.57 -25.37
CA ASN A 16 -28.09 32.50 -25.91
C ASN A 16 -27.27 33.07 -24.74
N LEU A 17 -25.99 32.74 -24.63
CA LEU A 17 -25.09 33.34 -23.64
C LEU A 17 -24.21 34.41 -24.28
N PRO A 18 -24.24 35.67 -23.81
CA PRO A 18 -23.27 36.68 -24.20
C PRO A 18 -21.89 36.39 -23.56
N ALA A 19 -20.84 36.81 -24.25
CA ALA A 19 -19.45 36.66 -23.84
C ALA A 19 -19.10 37.51 -22.61
N ARG A 20 -19.48 37.06 -21.40
CA ARG A 20 -18.97 37.50 -20.08
C ARG A 20 -19.61 36.70 -18.94
N ALA A 21 -19.27 35.42 -18.82
CA ALA A 21 -19.57 34.62 -17.62
C ALA A 21 -18.56 33.47 -17.48
N ARG A 22 -17.29 33.80 -17.21
CA ARG A 22 -16.35 32.85 -16.61
C ARG A 22 -16.54 32.98 -15.09
N SER A 23 -16.82 31.87 -14.39
CA SER A 23 -16.76 31.66 -12.93
C SER A 23 -18.06 31.37 -12.14
N GLN A 24 -19.03 30.65 -12.70
CA GLN A 24 -20.00 29.91 -11.87
C GLN A 24 -20.10 28.45 -12.35
N GLN A 25 -19.77 27.52 -11.45
CA GLN A 25 -19.92 26.07 -11.64
C GLN A 25 -21.40 25.75 -11.87
N PHE A 26 -21.79 25.48 -13.11
CA PHE A 26 -23.06 24.83 -13.41
C PHE A 26 -22.97 23.35 -13.01
N LYS A 27 -23.54 22.99 -11.85
CA LYS A 27 -23.90 21.60 -11.50
C LYS A 27 -25.09 21.18 -12.38
N ILE A 28 -24.83 20.79 -13.63
CA ILE A 28 -25.82 20.04 -14.41
C ILE A 28 -25.81 18.60 -13.89
N LEU A 29 -26.92 18.14 -13.33
CA LEU A 29 -27.16 16.77 -12.90
C LEU A 29 -27.20 15.85 -14.13
N LEU A 30 -26.02 15.44 -14.61
CA LEU A 30 -25.89 14.45 -15.67
C LEU A 30 -26.08 13.06 -15.06
N LYS A 31 -27.21 12.41 -15.38
CA LYS A 31 -27.52 11.04 -14.92
C LYS A 31 -26.73 10.02 -15.74
N HIS A 32 -26.17 9.02 -15.08
CA HIS A 32 -25.50 7.87 -15.72
C HIS A 32 -26.48 7.19 -16.70
N GLY A 33 -26.00 6.83 -17.89
CA GLY A 33 -26.83 6.34 -19.00
C GLY A 33 -27.46 7.44 -19.86
N GLY A 34 -27.26 8.73 -19.52
CA GLY A 34 -27.73 9.86 -20.33
C GLY A 34 -26.83 10.16 -21.54
N ILE A 35 -27.32 10.93 -22.52
CA ILE A 35 -26.55 11.37 -23.69
C ILE A 35 -26.33 12.89 -23.66
N MET A 36 -25.09 13.33 -23.88
CA MET A 36 -24.78 14.73 -24.12
C MET A 36 -24.95 15.03 -25.61
N LEU A 37 -25.79 16.01 -25.95
CA LEU A 37 -25.94 16.51 -27.30
C LEU A 37 -25.02 17.72 -27.52
N HIS A 38 -24.15 17.64 -28.51
CA HIS A 38 -23.27 18.72 -28.95
C HIS A 38 -23.77 19.27 -30.29
N ASN A 39 -24.18 20.54 -30.33
CA ASN A 39 -24.46 21.19 -31.61
C ASN A 39 -23.19 21.83 -32.16
N HIS A 40 -22.68 21.32 -33.28
CA HIS A 40 -21.48 21.87 -33.89
C HIS A 40 -21.83 23.11 -34.73
N PRO A 41 -21.19 24.28 -34.54
CA PRO A 41 -21.56 25.53 -35.20
C PRO A 41 -21.58 25.46 -36.73
N SER A 42 -20.73 24.61 -37.32
CA SER A 42 -20.68 24.38 -38.77
C SER A 42 -21.83 23.53 -39.32
N GLY A 43 -22.62 22.87 -38.47
CA GLY A 43 -23.66 21.91 -38.85
C GLY A 43 -23.13 20.56 -39.34
N VAL A 44 -21.81 20.33 -39.31
CA VAL A 44 -21.18 19.06 -39.69
C VAL A 44 -21.27 18.07 -38.53
N LEU A 45 -21.74 16.86 -38.81
CA LEU A 45 -21.96 15.80 -37.82
C LEU A 45 -20.74 14.93 -37.54
N GLU A 46 -19.73 14.97 -38.41
CA GLU A 46 -18.54 14.15 -38.31
C GLU A 46 -17.66 14.64 -37.15
N PRO A 47 -17.30 13.77 -36.18
CA PRO A 47 -16.61 14.18 -34.98
C PRO A 47 -15.15 14.58 -35.25
N SER A 48 -14.72 15.69 -34.67
CA SER A 48 -13.30 16.05 -34.64
C SER A 48 -12.54 15.25 -33.57
N GLU A 49 -11.21 15.29 -33.62
CA GLU A 49 -10.33 14.77 -32.56
C GLU A 49 -10.64 15.36 -31.18
N ALA A 50 -11.10 16.62 -31.12
CA ALA A 50 -11.51 17.23 -29.85
C ALA A 50 -12.81 16.64 -29.32
N ASP A 51 -13.77 16.37 -30.21
CA ASP A 51 -15.05 15.75 -29.88
C ASP A 51 -14.85 14.32 -29.38
N MET A 52 -13.97 13.56 -30.03
CA MET A 52 -13.60 12.20 -29.60
C MET A 52 -13.00 12.19 -28.19
N ARG A 53 -12.11 13.15 -27.87
CA ARG A 53 -11.52 13.28 -26.52
C ARG A 53 -12.57 13.64 -25.47
N ILE A 54 -13.46 14.58 -25.78
CA ILE A 54 -14.54 14.98 -24.86
C ILE A 54 -15.52 13.83 -24.67
N ALA A 55 -15.87 13.11 -25.74
CA ALA A 55 -16.73 11.94 -25.68
C ALA A 55 -16.15 10.85 -24.79
N GLY A 56 -14.84 10.58 -24.85
CA GLY A 56 -14.17 9.66 -23.92
C GLY A 56 -14.28 10.10 -22.45
N LEU A 57 -14.03 11.39 -22.16
CA LEU A 57 -14.16 11.93 -20.80
C LEU A 57 -15.60 11.86 -20.27
N LEU A 58 -16.59 12.06 -21.14
CA LEU A 58 -18.01 11.97 -20.79
C LEU A 58 -18.46 10.53 -20.63
N TYR A 59 -17.96 9.62 -21.46
CA TYR A 59 -18.19 8.18 -21.33
C TYR A 59 -17.65 7.63 -20.01
N ASP A 60 -16.47 8.08 -19.57
CA ASP A 60 -15.92 7.76 -18.25
C ASP A 60 -16.79 8.30 -17.09
N ARG A 61 -17.63 9.30 -17.35
CA ARG A 61 -18.65 9.81 -16.43
C ARG A 61 -20.00 9.11 -16.56
N GLY A 62 -20.11 8.17 -17.50
CA GLY A 62 -21.30 7.38 -17.75
C GLY A 62 -22.26 7.95 -18.76
N LEU A 63 -21.77 8.80 -19.67
CA LEU A 63 -22.61 9.51 -20.62
C LEU A 63 -22.24 9.14 -22.04
N GLY A 64 -23.25 8.97 -22.87
CA GLY A 64 -23.08 8.96 -24.30
C GLY A 64 -22.80 10.37 -24.80
N THR A 65 -22.24 10.47 -26.00
CA THR A 65 -22.07 11.76 -26.69
C THR A 65 -22.58 11.61 -28.10
N ALA A 66 -23.35 12.61 -28.55
CA ALA A 66 -23.79 12.69 -29.93
C ALA A 66 -23.72 14.13 -30.44
N ILE A 67 -23.45 14.28 -31.72
CA ILE A 67 -23.38 15.55 -32.42
C ILE A 67 -24.71 15.74 -33.16
N ILE A 68 -25.31 16.91 -33.04
CA ILE A 68 -26.51 17.31 -33.79
C ILE A 68 -26.17 18.43 -34.75
N ASN A 69 -26.94 18.53 -35.84
CA ASN A 69 -26.88 19.68 -36.73
C ASN A 69 -27.62 20.89 -36.10
N ASN A 70 -27.43 22.08 -36.67
CA ASN A 70 -27.99 23.32 -36.13
C ASN A 70 -29.52 23.33 -36.06
N GLU A 71 -30.19 22.54 -36.90
CA GLU A 71 -31.65 22.41 -36.93
C GLU A 71 -32.17 21.32 -35.98
N ALA A 72 -31.28 20.57 -35.34
CA ALA A 72 -31.58 19.39 -34.51
C ALA A 72 -32.43 18.31 -35.24
N SER A 73 -32.31 18.25 -36.56
CA SER A 73 -33.02 17.29 -37.42
C SER A 73 -32.21 16.00 -37.64
N GLU A 74 -30.89 16.06 -37.48
CA GLU A 74 -29.98 14.93 -37.65
C GLU A 74 -29.03 14.79 -36.45
N LEU A 75 -28.65 13.54 -36.15
CA LEU A 75 -27.82 13.15 -35.01
C LEU A 75 -26.78 12.12 -35.46
N TYR A 76 -25.53 12.33 -35.06
CA TYR A 76 -24.47 11.32 -35.13
C TYR A 76 -24.04 10.93 -33.71
N VAL A 77 -24.21 9.66 -33.36
CA VAL A 77 -23.78 9.14 -32.05
C VAL A 77 -22.29 8.88 -32.11
N VAL A 78 -21.52 9.65 -31.34
CA VAL A 78 -20.06 9.50 -31.23
C VAL A 78 -19.73 8.30 -30.35
N VAL A 79 -20.38 8.22 -29.18
CA VAL A 79 -20.29 7.10 -28.24
C VAL A 79 -21.65 6.90 -27.60
N GLU A 80 -22.17 5.68 -27.62
CA GLU A 80 -23.43 5.36 -26.93
C GLU A 80 -23.25 5.47 -25.41
N PRO A 81 -24.29 5.88 -24.66
CA PRO A 81 -24.23 5.86 -23.21
C PRO A 81 -24.01 4.43 -22.71
N PRO A 82 -23.14 4.22 -21.71
CA PRO A 82 -23.05 2.91 -21.08
C PRO A 82 -24.40 2.59 -20.44
N ILE A 83 -24.93 1.41 -20.78
CA ILE A 83 -26.16 0.91 -20.17
C ILE A 83 -25.88 0.78 -18.66
N PRO A 84 -26.61 1.49 -17.79
CA PRO A 84 -26.46 1.32 -16.36
C PRO A 84 -26.76 -0.14 -16.04
N LYS A 85 -25.78 -0.87 -15.51
CA LYS A 85 -26.06 -2.20 -14.96
C LYS A 85 -27.03 -2.02 -13.80
N GLU A 86 -28.24 -2.58 -13.92
CA GLU A 86 -29.10 -2.76 -12.77
C GLU A 86 -28.39 -3.69 -11.80
N ARG A 87 -28.18 -3.21 -10.57
CA ARG A 87 -27.52 -3.99 -9.54
C ARG A 87 -28.50 -4.96 -8.93
N VAL A 88 -28.06 -6.19 -8.77
CA VAL A 88 -28.81 -7.23 -8.08
C VAL A 88 -28.44 -7.15 -6.61
N ALA A 89 -29.44 -6.83 -5.78
CA ALA A 89 -29.29 -6.82 -4.34
C ALA A 89 -29.05 -8.26 -3.83
N LEU A 90 -28.17 -8.41 -2.85
CA LEU A 90 -27.92 -9.68 -2.17
C LEU A 90 -29.15 -10.11 -1.39
N ASN A 91 -29.51 -11.39 -1.53
CA ASN A 91 -30.57 -12.00 -0.76
C ASN A 91 -30.04 -12.51 0.60
N ALA A 92 -30.41 -11.82 1.68
CA ALA A 92 -30.00 -12.18 3.03
C ALA A 92 -30.39 -13.61 3.42
N SER A 93 -31.61 -14.04 3.09
CA SER A 93 -32.11 -15.38 3.44
C SER A 93 -31.36 -16.50 2.72
N GLU A 94 -30.93 -16.26 1.48
CA GLU A 94 -30.16 -17.23 0.70
C GLU A 94 -28.75 -17.40 1.29
N LEU A 95 -28.06 -16.30 1.58
CA LEU A 95 -26.70 -16.36 2.12
C LEU A 95 -26.69 -16.90 3.56
N ASP A 96 -27.69 -16.55 4.36
CA ASP A 96 -27.88 -17.06 5.71
C ASP A 96 -28.10 -18.59 5.73
N ALA A 97 -28.80 -19.14 4.73
CA ALA A 97 -29.06 -20.57 4.62
C ALA A 97 -27.79 -21.43 4.47
N PHE A 98 -26.67 -20.86 4.02
CA PHE A 98 -25.40 -21.59 4.03
C PHE A 98 -24.88 -21.85 5.45
N LEU A 99 -25.11 -20.90 6.37
CA LEU A 99 -24.61 -20.91 7.76
C LEU A 99 -25.65 -21.41 8.77
N ALA A 100 -26.94 -21.38 8.43
CA ALA A 100 -28.02 -21.82 9.28
C ALA A 100 -27.91 -23.32 9.65
N PRO A 101 -28.52 -23.77 10.78
CA PRO A 101 -28.54 -25.18 11.14
C PRO A 101 -29.19 -26.04 10.04
N GLY A 102 -28.60 -27.18 9.72
CA GLY A 102 -28.98 -28.04 8.59
C GLY A 102 -28.59 -27.48 7.23
N GLY A 103 -27.86 -26.36 7.19
CA GLY A 103 -27.40 -25.69 5.97
C GLY A 103 -26.26 -26.43 5.27
N SER A 104 -25.84 -25.88 4.13
CA SER A 104 -24.80 -26.45 3.27
C SER A 104 -23.45 -26.66 3.97
N LEU A 105 -23.10 -25.83 4.97
CA LEU A 105 -21.84 -25.95 5.69
C LEU A 105 -21.86 -27.11 6.69
N GLU A 106 -22.95 -27.25 7.46
CA GLU A 106 -23.13 -28.36 8.42
C GLU A 106 -23.20 -29.71 7.69
N ALA A 107 -23.84 -29.76 6.52
CA ALA A 107 -23.91 -30.96 5.70
C ALA A 107 -22.55 -31.42 5.15
N ARG A 108 -21.61 -30.48 4.92
CA ARG A 108 -20.27 -30.77 4.36
C ARG A 108 -19.21 -30.98 5.44
N TYR A 109 -19.32 -30.27 6.56
CA TYR A 109 -18.31 -30.25 7.61
C TYR A 109 -18.92 -30.68 8.93
N THR A 110 -18.65 -31.92 9.34
CA THR A 110 -19.15 -32.50 10.60
C THR A 110 -18.66 -31.78 11.85
N ALA A 111 -17.57 -31.02 11.76
CA ALA A 111 -17.05 -30.18 12.83
C ALA A 111 -17.58 -28.73 12.80
N TYR A 112 -18.48 -28.40 11.86
CA TYR A 112 -19.11 -27.09 11.85
C TYR A 112 -20.05 -26.95 13.05
N GLU A 113 -20.04 -25.76 13.63
CA GLU A 113 -20.90 -25.38 14.73
C GLU A 113 -21.65 -24.12 14.33
N ASN A 114 -22.97 -24.13 14.53
CA ASN A 114 -23.78 -22.95 14.27
C ASN A 114 -23.42 -21.83 15.26
N ARG A 115 -23.09 -20.65 14.72
CA ARG A 115 -22.75 -19.47 15.50
C ARG A 115 -23.71 -18.34 15.16
N PRO A 116 -24.71 -18.01 16.01
CA PRO A 116 -25.66 -16.94 15.74
C PRO A 116 -24.98 -15.59 15.45
N GLY A 117 -23.89 -15.28 16.16
CA GLY A 117 -23.10 -14.07 15.92
C GLY A 117 -22.51 -13.98 14.50
N GLN A 118 -22.17 -15.12 13.89
CA GLN A 118 -21.68 -15.14 12.51
C GLN A 118 -22.76 -14.69 11.52
N ARG A 119 -24.01 -15.12 11.76
CA ARG A 119 -25.18 -14.79 10.94
C ARG A 119 -25.60 -13.34 11.12
N ASP A 120 -25.51 -12.83 12.35
CA ASP A 120 -25.70 -11.41 12.65
C ASP A 120 -24.70 -10.52 11.89
N MET A 121 -23.41 -10.90 11.91
CA MET A 121 -22.38 -10.20 11.15
C MET A 121 -22.64 -10.28 9.64
N LEU A 122 -23.02 -11.45 9.13
CA LEU A 122 -23.37 -11.64 7.72
C LEU A 122 -24.50 -10.71 7.29
N ALA A 123 -25.59 -10.62 8.07
CA ALA A 123 -26.74 -9.77 7.76
C ALA A 123 -26.36 -8.29 7.70
N GLU A 124 -25.59 -7.81 8.69
CA GLU A 124 -25.08 -6.42 8.72
C GLU A 124 -24.23 -6.09 7.48
N ILE A 125 -23.38 -7.01 7.05
CA ILE A 125 -22.53 -6.83 5.88
C ILE A 125 -23.36 -6.81 4.59
N ILE A 126 -24.35 -7.70 4.47
CA ILE A 126 -25.27 -7.74 3.32
C ILE A 126 -25.99 -6.40 3.15
N GLU A 127 -26.50 -5.82 4.24
CA GLU A 127 -27.12 -4.49 4.23
C GLU A 127 -26.17 -3.41 3.68
N ARG A 128 -24.91 -3.41 4.10
CA ARG A 128 -23.92 -2.45 3.56
C ARG A 128 -23.55 -2.69 2.11
N TYR A 129 -23.53 -3.93 1.65
CA TYR A 129 -23.26 -4.23 0.25
C TYR A 129 -24.40 -3.72 -0.65
N ASN A 130 -25.65 -3.86 -0.18
CA ASN A 130 -26.86 -3.43 -0.88
C ASN A 130 -27.06 -1.91 -0.87
N HIS A 131 -26.79 -1.25 0.26
CA HIS A 131 -27.12 0.17 0.45
C HIS A 131 -25.90 1.12 0.49
N GLY A 132 -24.69 0.58 0.58
CA GLY A 132 -23.46 1.36 0.72
C GLY A 132 -23.19 1.83 2.16
N GLY A 133 -22.16 2.65 2.28
CA GLY A 133 -21.68 3.22 3.54
C GLY A 133 -20.61 2.36 4.24
N VAL A 134 -20.43 2.65 5.52
CA VAL A 134 -19.42 2.02 6.37
C VAL A 134 -20.10 1.15 7.42
N SER A 135 -19.63 -0.08 7.63
CA SER A 135 -19.96 -0.87 8.83
C SER A 135 -18.71 -1.17 9.63
N ILE A 136 -18.79 -0.96 10.94
CA ILE A 136 -17.76 -1.28 11.91
C ILE A 136 -18.28 -2.42 12.77
N VAL A 137 -17.69 -3.60 12.59
CA VAL A 137 -18.11 -4.84 13.25
C VAL A 137 -17.01 -5.35 14.17
N GLU A 138 -17.19 -5.21 15.49
CA GLU A 138 -16.35 -5.93 16.46
C GLU A 138 -16.88 -7.35 16.60
N ALA A 139 -16.12 -8.34 16.14
CA ALA A 139 -16.53 -9.75 16.20
C ALA A 139 -15.47 -10.59 16.90
N GLY A 140 -15.85 -11.12 18.08
CA GLY A 140 -14.96 -11.91 18.94
C GLY A 140 -14.29 -13.07 18.23
N THR A 141 -13.17 -13.55 18.76
CA THR A 141 -12.45 -14.71 18.24
C THR A 141 -13.37 -15.93 18.17
N GLY A 142 -13.24 -16.76 17.14
CA GLY A 142 -14.11 -17.92 16.94
C GLY A 142 -15.48 -17.63 16.31
N THR A 143 -15.91 -16.37 16.17
CA THR A 143 -17.19 -16.01 15.53
C THR A 143 -17.31 -16.48 14.08
N GLY A 144 -16.21 -16.74 13.37
CA GLY A 144 -16.23 -17.10 11.95
C GLY A 144 -16.31 -15.86 11.03
N LYS A 145 -15.62 -14.79 11.41
CA LYS A 145 -15.54 -13.49 10.71
C LYS A 145 -15.29 -13.63 9.20
N SER A 146 -14.30 -14.43 8.81
CA SER A 146 -13.89 -14.60 7.41
C SER A 146 -15.06 -14.99 6.53
N LEU A 147 -15.78 -16.05 6.89
CA LEU A 147 -16.95 -16.51 6.10
C LEU A 147 -18.08 -15.47 6.07
N ALA A 148 -18.31 -14.77 7.17
CA ALA A 148 -19.37 -13.76 7.27
C ALA A 148 -19.16 -12.59 6.30
N TYR A 149 -17.90 -12.19 6.04
CA TYR A 149 -17.60 -11.16 5.03
C TYR A 149 -17.31 -11.70 3.63
N LEU A 150 -16.81 -12.94 3.50
CA LEU A 150 -16.46 -13.52 2.20
C LEU A 150 -17.69 -13.94 1.39
N LEU A 151 -18.71 -14.53 2.04
CA LEU A 151 -19.96 -14.92 1.37
C LEU A 151 -20.62 -13.77 0.61
N PRO A 152 -20.90 -12.60 1.23
CA PRO A 152 -21.49 -11.47 0.53
C PRO A 152 -20.50 -10.84 -0.46
N ALA A 153 -19.20 -10.81 -0.17
CA ALA A 153 -18.18 -10.29 -1.08
C ALA A 153 -18.13 -11.04 -2.41
N VAL A 154 -18.14 -12.38 -2.35
CA VAL A 154 -18.11 -13.27 -3.52
C VAL A 154 -19.43 -13.23 -4.27
N ARG A 155 -20.57 -13.35 -3.56
CA ARG A 155 -21.88 -13.29 -4.21
C ARG A 155 -22.10 -11.95 -4.91
N TRP A 156 -21.66 -10.84 -4.32
CA TRP A 156 -21.75 -9.52 -4.96
C TRP A 156 -20.94 -9.48 -6.26
N ALA A 157 -19.72 -10.00 -6.23
CA ALA A 157 -18.86 -10.09 -7.39
C ALA A 157 -19.51 -10.90 -8.53
N GLN A 158 -20.14 -12.04 -8.21
CA GLN A 158 -20.82 -12.89 -9.19
C GLN A 158 -22.03 -12.20 -9.82
N GLU A 159 -22.90 -11.59 -9.00
CA GLU A 159 -24.17 -11.00 -9.46
C GLU A 159 -23.97 -9.65 -10.17
N ASN A 160 -23.00 -8.85 -9.72
CA ASN A 160 -22.84 -7.46 -10.18
C ASN A 160 -21.60 -7.24 -11.06
N ALA A 161 -20.70 -8.23 -11.16
CA ALA A 161 -19.39 -8.10 -11.81
C ALA A 161 -18.59 -6.90 -11.28
N GLU A 162 -18.73 -6.62 -9.98
CA GLU A 162 -18.04 -5.56 -9.27
C GLU A 162 -17.07 -6.16 -8.26
N ARG A 163 -15.81 -5.76 -8.36
CA ARG A 163 -14.72 -6.31 -7.57
C ARG A 163 -14.75 -5.85 -6.11
N THR A 164 -14.46 -6.79 -5.22
CA THR A 164 -14.23 -6.55 -3.79
C THR A 164 -12.75 -6.69 -3.45
N VAL A 165 -12.20 -5.73 -2.70
CA VAL A 165 -10.88 -5.85 -2.07
C VAL A 165 -11.04 -6.28 -0.62
N ILE A 166 -10.32 -7.31 -0.23
CA ILE A 166 -10.21 -7.78 1.14
C ILE A 166 -8.79 -7.49 1.59
N SER A 167 -8.66 -6.60 2.55
CA SER A 167 -7.40 -6.18 3.13
C SER A 167 -7.28 -6.70 4.54
N THR A 168 -6.18 -7.38 4.85
CA THR A 168 -5.85 -7.83 6.21
C THR A 168 -4.47 -7.31 6.63
N ASN A 169 -4.02 -7.61 7.84
CA ASN A 169 -2.79 -7.03 8.38
C ASN A 169 -1.51 -7.65 7.79
N THR A 170 -1.42 -8.99 7.77
CA THR A 170 -0.17 -9.71 7.44
C THR A 170 -0.29 -10.55 6.17
N ILE A 171 0.84 -10.96 5.57
CA ILE A 171 0.85 -11.87 4.41
C ILE A 171 0.30 -13.25 4.79
N ASN A 172 0.64 -13.76 5.97
CA ASN A 172 0.16 -15.06 6.44
C ASN A 172 -1.37 -15.09 6.57
N LEU A 173 -2.00 -14.00 7.03
CA LEU A 173 -3.46 -13.89 7.09
C LEU A 173 -4.07 -13.85 5.68
N GLN A 174 -3.41 -13.20 4.72
CA GLN A 174 -3.87 -13.22 3.32
C GLN A 174 -3.80 -14.63 2.72
N GLU A 175 -2.72 -15.37 2.98
CA GLU A 175 -2.54 -16.75 2.51
C GLU A 175 -3.60 -17.67 3.15
N GLN A 176 -3.88 -17.50 4.44
CA GLN A 176 -4.98 -18.22 5.10
C GLN A 176 -6.32 -17.98 4.40
N LEU A 177 -6.63 -16.72 4.04
CA LEU A 177 -7.85 -16.39 3.31
C LEU A 177 -7.87 -17.02 1.91
N ALA A 178 -6.76 -16.98 1.19
CA ALA A 178 -6.66 -17.44 -0.19
C ALA A 178 -6.59 -18.97 -0.34
N GLU A 179 -6.00 -19.68 0.62
CA GLU A 179 -5.75 -21.13 0.56
C GLU A 179 -6.80 -21.96 1.30
N LYS A 180 -7.54 -21.36 2.25
CA LYS A 180 -8.55 -22.06 3.05
C LYS A 180 -9.93 -21.46 2.91
N ASP A 181 -10.08 -20.18 3.25
CA ASP A 181 -11.41 -19.58 3.42
C ASP A 181 -12.11 -19.33 2.06
N LEU A 182 -11.39 -18.84 1.04
CA LEU A 182 -11.93 -18.63 -0.31
C LEU A 182 -12.27 -19.93 -1.05
N PRO A 183 -11.43 -20.98 -1.05
CA PRO A 183 -11.81 -22.30 -1.59
C PRO A 183 -13.04 -22.90 -0.91
N LEU A 184 -13.19 -22.70 0.41
CA LEU A 184 -14.39 -23.08 1.12
C LEU A 184 -15.62 -22.32 0.60
N VAL A 185 -15.52 -21.01 0.40
CA VAL A 185 -16.62 -20.19 -0.15
C VAL A 185 -16.95 -20.55 -1.60
N GLU A 186 -15.94 -20.80 -2.44
CA GLU A 186 -16.11 -21.30 -3.81
C GLU A 186 -16.90 -22.62 -3.82
N SER A 187 -16.62 -23.54 -2.88
CA SER A 187 -17.35 -24.81 -2.77
C SER A 187 -18.84 -24.65 -2.44
N LEU A 188 -19.25 -23.48 -1.92
CA LEU A 188 -20.61 -23.15 -1.53
C LEU A 188 -21.34 -22.34 -2.61
N LEU A 189 -20.65 -21.36 -3.22
CA LEU A 189 -21.24 -20.38 -4.15
C LEU A 189 -20.93 -20.67 -5.62
N GLY A 190 -20.05 -21.62 -5.92
CA GLY A 190 -19.55 -21.92 -7.25
C GLY A 190 -18.32 -21.09 -7.63
N ASP A 191 -17.97 -21.13 -8.93
CA ASP A 191 -16.74 -20.52 -9.49
C ASP A 191 -16.59 -19.06 -9.08
N VAL A 192 -15.40 -18.72 -8.57
CA VAL A 192 -15.00 -17.35 -8.23
C VAL A 192 -13.53 -17.20 -8.52
N ARG A 193 -13.14 -16.10 -9.17
CA ARG A 193 -11.73 -15.80 -9.40
C ARG A 193 -11.19 -14.89 -8.32
N TRP A 194 -10.23 -15.34 -7.53
CA TRP A 194 -9.49 -14.48 -6.61
C TRP A 194 -8.02 -14.36 -6.96
N ALA A 195 -7.36 -13.31 -6.44
CA ALA A 195 -5.92 -13.16 -6.52
C ALA A 195 -5.34 -12.69 -5.19
N LEU A 196 -4.26 -13.34 -4.78
CA LEU A 196 -3.40 -12.90 -3.69
C LEU A 196 -2.41 -11.85 -4.21
N VAL A 197 -2.45 -10.65 -3.64
CA VAL A 197 -1.73 -9.50 -4.16
C VAL A 197 -0.72 -9.01 -3.12
N LYS A 198 0.54 -9.41 -3.30
CA LYS A 198 1.64 -8.97 -2.43
C LYS A 198 2.26 -7.68 -2.98
N GLY A 199 2.93 -6.91 -2.11
CA GLY A 199 3.72 -5.74 -2.52
C GLY A 199 4.88 -6.14 -3.43
N ARG A 200 5.30 -5.26 -4.34
CA ARG A 200 6.34 -5.57 -5.36
C ARG A 200 7.64 -6.11 -4.76
N GLY A 201 8.08 -5.55 -3.64
CA GLY A 201 9.30 -5.97 -2.94
C GLY A 201 9.24 -7.38 -2.35
N ASN A 202 8.09 -8.06 -2.37
CA ASN A 202 7.94 -9.45 -1.97
C ASN A 202 8.20 -10.44 -3.11
N TYR A 203 8.44 -9.98 -4.34
CA TYR A 203 8.73 -10.86 -5.47
C TYR A 203 10.20 -10.79 -5.84
N ILE A 204 10.82 -11.93 -6.14
CA ILE A 204 12.16 -11.95 -6.73
C ILE A 204 12.13 -11.46 -8.19
N SER A 205 13.15 -10.73 -8.60
CA SER A 205 13.36 -10.37 -10.00
C SER A 205 14.41 -11.29 -10.62
N ILE A 206 13.98 -12.13 -11.58
CA ILE A 206 14.85 -13.07 -12.31
C ILE A 206 16.10 -12.36 -12.85
N ARG A 207 15.92 -11.16 -13.45
CA ARG A 207 17.03 -10.36 -13.97
C ARG A 207 17.98 -9.92 -12.86
N ARG A 208 17.46 -9.41 -11.75
CA ARG A 208 18.30 -8.88 -10.67
C ARG A 208 19.02 -10.00 -9.93
N ALA A 209 18.37 -11.13 -9.69
CA ALA A 209 19.01 -12.31 -9.13
C ALA A 209 20.23 -12.76 -9.96
N ARG A 210 20.09 -12.81 -11.30
CA ARG A 210 21.20 -13.13 -12.21
C ARG A 210 22.32 -12.10 -12.18
N LEU A 211 21.99 -10.81 -12.24
CA LEU A 211 22.99 -9.74 -12.17
C LEU A 211 23.73 -9.71 -10.83
N ALA A 212 23.02 -9.95 -9.72
CA ALA A 212 23.62 -10.04 -8.41
C ALA A 212 24.60 -11.21 -8.34
N ALA A 213 24.25 -12.35 -8.95
CA ALA A 213 25.11 -13.52 -8.99
C ALA A 213 26.39 -13.30 -9.83
N GLU A 214 26.27 -12.60 -10.96
CA GLU A 214 27.43 -12.18 -11.76
C GLU A 214 28.33 -11.17 -11.02
N SER A 215 27.75 -10.41 -10.08
CA SER A 215 28.42 -9.32 -9.35
C SER A 215 28.71 -9.65 -7.87
N GLN A 216 28.75 -10.94 -7.51
CA GLN A 216 28.81 -11.46 -6.11
C GLN A 216 29.86 -10.77 -5.24
N SER A 217 31.11 -10.70 -5.71
CA SER A 217 32.24 -10.12 -4.95
C SER A 217 32.17 -8.60 -4.76
N MET A 218 31.15 -7.93 -5.32
CA MET A 218 31.00 -6.48 -5.38
C MET A 218 29.95 -5.92 -4.41
N LEU A 219 28.98 -6.74 -4.01
CA LEU A 219 27.75 -6.27 -3.36
C LEU A 219 27.79 -6.37 -1.82
N PHE A 220 28.50 -7.37 -1.26
CA PHE A 220 28.46 -7.68 0.17
C PHE A 220 29.83 -7.54 0.87
N ASP A 221 29.83 -7.20 2.16
CA ASP A 221 31.05 -7.17 3.00
C ASP A 221 31.54 -8.56 3.38
N GLU A 222 30.60 -9.50 3.54
CA GLU A 222 30.83 -10.89 3.88
C GLU A 222 30.49 -11.77 2.66
N ASP A 223 31.07 -12.96 2.59
CA ASP A 223 30.74 -13.92 1.54
C ASP A 223 29.28 -14.40 1.71
N ARG A 224 28.42 -14.01 0.77
CA ARG A 224 26.99 -14.37 0.72
C ARG A 224 26.68 -15.21 -0.52
N SER A 225 27.69 -15.85 -1.09
CA SER A 225 27.57 -16.59 -2.35
C SER A 225 26.58 -17.76 -2.26
N ASP A 226 26.60 -18.50 -1.16
CA ASP A 226 25.71 -19.66 -0.95
C ASP A 226 24.23 -19.25 -0.93
N GLU A 227 23.92 -18.13 -0.28
CA GLU A 227 22.56 -17.60 -0.19
C GLU A 227 22.04 -17.17 -1.57
N LEU A 228 22.88 -16.51 -2.35
CA LEU A 228 22.51 -16.04 -3.69
C LEU A 228 22.40 -17.16 -4.71
N ASN A 229 23.27 -18.17 -4.62
CA ASN A 229 23.19 -19.38 -5.45
C ASN A 229 21.91 -20.17 -5.11
N SER A 230 21.58 -20.31 -3.83
CA SER A 230 20.32 -20.94 -3.39
C SER A 230 19.09 -20.20 -3.93
N LEU A 231 19.11 -18.86 -3.94
CA LEU A 231 18.04 -18.07 -4.54
C LEU A 231 17.94 -18.26 -6.06
N LEU A 232 19.06 -18.37 -6.78
CA LEU A 232 19.06 -18.64 -8.21
C LEU A 232 18.50 -20.02 -8.57
N GLU A 233 18.82 -21.04 -7.78
CA GLU A 233 18.25 -22.37 -7.93
C GLU A 233 16.74 -22.32 -7.69
N TRP A 234 16.31 -21.68 -6.59
CA TRP A 234 14.90 -21.52 -6.25
C TRP A 234 14.09 -20.75 -7.30
N VAL A 235 14.67 -19.72 -7.95
CA VAL A 235 14.02 -18.98 -9.06
C VAL A 235 13.58 -19.89 -10.20
N ASN A 236 14.23 -21.04 -10.40
CA ASN A 236 13.86 -21.98 -11.45
C ASN A 236 12.79 -23.00 -11.01
N THR A 237 12.49 -23.10 -9.72
CA THR A 237 11.56 -24.09 -9.15
C THR A 237 10.30 -23.50 -8.52
N THR A 238 10.33 -22.23 -8.11
CA THR A 238 9.17 -21.55 -7.50
C THR A 238 8.07 -21.26 -8.51
N ASP A 239 6.83 -21.37 -8.05
CA ASP A 239 5.63 -21.08 -8.85
C ASP A 239 5.26 -19.59 -8.83
N ASP A 240 5.34 -18.95 -7.65
CA ASP A 240 4.89 -17.56 -7.45
C ASP A 240 6.03 -16.55 -7.27
N GLY A 241 7.26 -17.03 -7.03
CA GLY A 241 8.46 -16.22 -6.83
C GLY A 241 8.38 -15.21 -5.69
N SER A 242 7.52 -15.47 -4.71
CA SER A 242 7.33 -14.62 -3.55
C SER A 242 8.22 -15.03 -2.38
N LEU A 243 8.58 -14.06 -1.54
CA LEU A 243 9.40 -14.31 -0.35
C LEU A 243 8.75 -15.30 0.63
N SER A 244 7.41 -15.39 0.66
CA SER A 244 6.71 -16.33 1.54
C SER A 244 6.75 -17.78 1.07
N ASP A 245 6.93 -18.02 -0.23
CA ASP A 245 7.13 -19.36 -0.81
C ASP A 245 8.57 -19.89 -0.61
N LEU A 246 9.49 -19.03 -0.18
CA LEU A 246 10.89 -19.41 0.04
C LEU A 246 11.05 -20.17 1.37
N GLY A 247 11.52 -21.42 1.29
CA GLY A 247 11.70 -22.31 2.45
C GLY A 247 12.79 -21.89 3.45
N PHE A 248 13.50 -20.78 3.19
CA PHE A 248 14.46 -20.18 4.10
C PHE A 248 14.31 -18.65 4.08
N ARG A 249 14.74 -17.98 5.15
CA ARG A 249 14.71 -16.51 5.21
C ARG A 249 16.05 -15.93 4.77
N PRO A 250 16.14 -15.29 3.59
CA PRO A 250 17.34 -14.58 3.19
C PRO A 250 17.58 -13.38 4.11
N SER A 251 18.83 -12.97 4.22
CA SER A 251 19.21 -11.71 4.81
C SER A 251 18.56 -10.54 4.06
N ASP A 252 18.19 -9.49 4.80
CA ASP A 252 17.56 -8.30 4.22
C ASP A 252 18.44 -7.65 3.13
N ASP A 253 19.77 -7.74 3.29
CA ASP A 253 20.73 -7.21 2.32
C ASP A 253 20.71 -7.98 1.00
N VAL A 254 20.69 -9.32 1.05
CA VAL A 254 20.61 -10.14 -0.17
C VAL A 254 19.25 -9.98 -0.85
N TRP A 255 18.16 -10.01 -0.07
CA TRP A 255 16.82 -9.85 -0.64
C TRP A 255 16.63 -8.50 -1.34
N GLU A 256 17.13 -7.42 -0.76
CA GLU A 256 17.08 -6.08 -1.37
C GLU A 256 17.75 -6.04 -2.75
N GLU A 257 18.83 -6.81 -2.94
CA GLU A 257 19.57 -6.87 -4.20
C GLU A 257 18.86 -7.66 -5.29
N VAL A 258 18.07 -8.67 -4.93
CA VAL A 258 17.40 -9.56 -5.89
C VAL A 258 15.92 -9.25 -6.11
N ARG A 259 15.25 -8.57 -5.16
CA ARG A 259 13.80 -8.30 -5.23
C ARG A 259 13.40 -7.43 -6.42
N SER A 260 12.15 -7.53 -6.84
CA SER A 260 11.56 -6.64 -7.84
C SER A 260 11.46 -5.21 -7.30
N ASP A 261 11.87 -4.25 -8.11
CA ASP A 261 11.88 -2.81 -7.79
C ASP A 261 11.26 -2.04 -8.97
N SER A 262 10.40 -1.07 -8.70
CA SER A 262 9.68 -0.30 -9.73
C SER A 262 10.57 0.67 -10.51
N ASP A 263 11.63 1.19 -9.89
CA ASP A 263 12.54 2.15 -10.51
C ASP A 263 13.58 1.48 -11.42
N ILE A 264 13.89 0.20 -11.17
CA ILE A 264 14.92 -0.57 -11.92
C ILE A 264 14.30 -1.65 -12.84
N CYS A 265 12.96 -1.66 -12.99
CA CYS A 265 12.26 -2.59 -13.85
C CYS A 265 12.22 -2.12 -15.31
N LEU A 266 12.67 -2.97 -16.23
CA LEU A 266 12.60 -2.76 -17.69
C LEU A 266 11.18 -2.93 -18.28
N ARG A 267 10.21 -3.35 -17.47
CA ARG A 267 8.81 -3.58 -17.87
C ARG A 267 8.73 -4.46 -19.12
N ALA A 268 7.98 -4.05 -20.14
CA ALA A 268 7.77 -4.80 -21.38
C ALA A 268 9.06 -5.11 -22.15
N ARG A 269 10.14 -4.34 -21.95
CA ARG A 269 11.46 -4.59 -22.56
C ARG A 269 12.29 -5.64 -21.83
N CYS A 270 11.86 -6.08 -20.64
CA CYS A 270 12.57 -7.10 -19.87
C CYS A 270 12.58 -8.44 -20.64
N PRO A 271 13.75 -9.09 -20.85
CA PRO A 271 13.83 -10.41 -21.48
C PRO A 271 13.03 -11.50 -20.75
N HIS A 272 12.77 -11.29 -19.44
CA HIS A 272 12.01 -12.19 -18.60
C HIS A 272 10.56 -11.76 -18.37
N PHE A 273 10.03 -10.77 -19.11
CA PHE A 273 8.71 -10.18 -18.86
C PHE A 273 7.58 -11.22 -18.80
N GLN A 274 7.58 -12.19 -19.72
CA GLN A 274 6.54 -13.22 -19.76
C GLN A 274 6.57 -14.13 -18.53
N LYS A 275 7.76 -14.54 -18.09
CA LYS A 275 7.99 -15.39 -16.91
C LYS A 275 8.14 -14.59 -15.60
N CYS A 276 7.93 -13.28 -15.62
CA CYS A 276 8.16 -12.44 -14.45
C CYS A 276 7.05 -12.66 -13.42
N PHE A 277 7.41 -13.22 -12.26
CA PHE A 277 6.53 -13.51 -11.13
C PHE A 277 5.60 -12.35 -10.75
N TYR A 278 6.17 -11.15 -10.55
CA TYR A 278 5.39 -9.96 -10.25
C TYR A 278 4.37 -9.62 -11.35
N GLN A 279 4.74 -9.73 -12.62
CA GLN A 279 3.83 -9.44 -13.74
C GLN A 279 2.75 -10.50 -13.88
N THR A 280 3.06 -11.77 -13.61
CA THR A 280 2.07 -12.84 -13.53
C THR A 280 1.05 -12.56 -12.42
N SER A 281 1.49 -12.20 -11.22
CA SER A 281 0.60 -11.76 -10.12
C SER A 281 -0.28 -10.57 -10.54
N ARG A 282 0.28 -9.56 -11.24
CA ARG A 282 -0.52 -8.41 -11.74
C ARG A 282 -1.58 -8.82 -12.76
N ARG A 283 -1.25 -9.75 -13.67
CA ARG A 283 -2.22 -10.28 -14.65
C ARG A 283 -3.36 -11.05 -13.98
N GLN A 284 -3.03 -11.91 -13.01
CA GLN A 284 -4.03 -12.63 -12.21
C GLN A 284 -4.95 -11.66 -11.45
N ALA A 285 -4.39 -10.64 -10.81
CA ALA A 285 -5.18 -9.61 -10.13
C ALA A 285 -6.13 -8.87 -11.09
N ALA A 286 -5.70 -8.55 -12.31
CA ALA A 286 -6.54 -7.87 -13.29
C ALA A 286 -7.81 -8.65 -13.67
N SER A 287 -7.73 -9.99 -13.72
CA SER A 287 -8.87 -10.87 -14.02
C SER A 287 -9.67 -11.34 -12.80
N ALA A 288 -9.19 -11.08 -11.58
CA ALA A 288 -9.82 -11.53 -10.36
C ALA A 288 -11.05 -10.67 -9.99
N GLU A 289 -12.05 -11.30 -9.40
CA GLU A 289 -13.27 -10.69 -8.86
C GLU A 289 -13.10 -10.32 -7.38
N VAL A 290 -12.26 -11.07 -6.66
CA VAL A 290 -11.88 -10.77 -5.28
C VAL A 290 -10.37 -10.60 -5.19
N LEU A 291 -9.91 -9.51 -4.60
CA LEU A 291 -8.49 -9.29 -4.33
C LEU A 291 -8.21 -9.43 -2.84
N VAL A 292 -7.23 -10.24 -2.50
CA VAL A 292 -6.74 -10.35 -1.11
C VAL A 292 -5.40 -9.64 -1.02
N VAL A 293 -5.32 -8.62 -0.17
CA VAL A 293 -4.17 -7.70 -0.04
C VAL A 293 -3.81 -7.46 1.43
N ASN A 294 -2.63 -6.90 1.73
CA ASN A 294 -2.42 -6.29 3.05
C ASN A 294 -2.83 -4.82 3.07
N HIS A 295 -3.08 -4.31 4.28
CA HIS A 295 -3.36 -2.89 4.52
C HIS A 295 -2.31 -1.98 3.90
N HIS A 296 -1.02 -2.29 4.03
CA HIS A 296 0.05 -1.46 3.45
C HIS A 296 -0.07 -1.32 1.92
N LEU A 297 -0.39 -2.40 1.21
CA LEU A 297 -0.57 -2.35 -0.24
C LEU A 297 -1.86 -1.60 -0.63
N LEU A 298 -2.94 -1.79 0.13
CA LEU A 298 -4.17 -1.01 -0.05
C LEU A 298 -3.89 0.49 0.09
N PHE A 299 -3.18 0.91 1.16
CA PHE A 299 -2.83 2.32 1.34
C PHE A 299 -1.90 2.86 0.26
N THR A 300 -0.96 2.02 -0.22
CA THR A 300 -0.13 2.36 -1.39
C THR A 300 -0.96 2.61 -2.64
N ASP A 301 -1.99 1.80 -2.87
CA ASP A 301 -2.90 2.00 -3.99
C ASP A 301 -3.73 3.28 -3.83
N LEU A 302 -4.30 3.52 -2.65
CA LEU A 302 -5.10 4.70 -2.34
C LEU A 302 -4.31 6.00 -2.50
N ALA A 303 -3.04 6.03 -2.07
CA ALA A 303 -2.19 7.19 -2.26
C ALA A 303 -1.92 7.49 -3.74
N VAL A 304 -1.69 6.46 -4.56
CA VAL A 304 -1.53 6.62 -6.01
C VAL A 304 -2.82 7.12 -6.66
N ARG A 305 -3.99 6.58 -6.27
CA ARG A 305 -5.29 7.04 -6.75
C ARG A 305 -5.57 8.50 -6.38
N ARG A 306 -5.26 8.89 -5.14
CA ARG A 306 -5.39 10.27 -4.65
C ARG A 306 -4.50 11.22 -5.43
N ALA A 307 -3.21 10.87 -5.61
CA ALA A 307 -2.26 11.70 -6.33
C ALA A 307 -2.58 11.87 -7.83
N THR A 308 -3.30 10.91 -8.42
CA THR A 308 -3.71 10.94 -9.84
C THR A 308 -5.17 11.37 -10.04
N GLU A 309 -5.91 11.61 -8.95
CA GLU A 309 -7.36 11.83 -8.91
C GLU A 309 -8.15 10.77 -9.70
N ASN A 310 -7.61 9.55 -9.83
CA ASN A 310 -8.15 8.50 -10.69
C ASN A 310 -8.53 7.26 -9.88
N TYR A 311 -9.79 7.20 -9.49
CA TYR A 311 -10.37 6.08 -8.74
C TYR A 311 -11.06 5.03 -9.62
N LYS A 312 -11.29 5.35 -10.90
CA LYS A 312 -12.05 4.48 -11.83
C LYS A 312 -11.18 3.53 -12.64
N GLN A 313 -9.90 3.84 -12.80
CA GLN A 313 -8.97 3.01 -13.54
C GLN A 313 -8.04 2.23 -12.60
N ALA A 314 -7.26 1.32 -13.17
CA ALA A 314 -6.27 0.55 -12.41
C ALA A 314 -5.10 1.46 -11.99
N ALA A 315 -4.67 1.32 -10.73
CA ALA A 315 -3.47 1.93 -10.19
C ALA A 315 -2.46 0.83 -9.83
N VAL A 316 -2.16 0.61 -8.55
CA VAL A 316 -1.40 -0.56 -8.08
C VAL A 316 -2.29 -1.81 -8.08
N LEU A 317 -3.56 -1.59 -7.74
CA LEU A 317 -4.65 -2.56 -7.79
C LEU A 317 -5.58 -2.22 -8.96
N PRO A 318 -6.23 -3.24 -9.55
CA PRO A 318 -7.40 -3.04 -10.41
C PRO A 318 -8.48 -2.18 -9.74
N ALA A 319 -9.36 -1.54 -10.53
CA ALA A 319 -10.46 -0.75 -9.97
C ALA A 319 -11.40 -1.60 -9.11
N TYR A 320 -11.85 -1.03 -7.99
CA TYR A 320 -12.77 -1.64 -7.03
C TYR A 320 -13.69 -0.55 -6.43
N ARG A 321 -14.80 -0.98 -5.86
CA ARG A 321 -15.77 -0.10 -5.17
C ARG A 321 -16.12 -0.55 -3.75
N ARG A 322 -15.81 -1.80 -3.41
CA ARG A 322 -16.10 -2.40 -2.11
C ARG A 322 -14.83 -2.89 -1.45
N ILE A 323 -14.74 -2.66 -0.15
CA ILE A 323 -13.55 -2.95 0.64
C ILE A 323 -13.97 -3.61 1.93
N VAL A 324 -13.29 -4.69 2.28
CA VAL A 324 -13.31 -5.29 3.62
C VAL A 324 -11.94 -5.07 4.24
N LEU A 325 -11.90 -4.41 5.38
CA LEU A 325 -10.73 -4.22 6.24
C LEU A 325 -10.86 -5.22 7.40
N ASP A 326 -10.21 -6.37 7.25
CA ASP A 326 -10.08 -7.36 8.31
C ASP A 326 -8.89 -7.03 9.21
N GLU A 327 -8.93 -7.40 10.49
CA GLU A 327 -7.98 -6.94 11.50
C GLU A 327 -7.85 -5.40 11.55
N ALA A 328 -8.99 -4.72 11.41
CA ALA A 328 -9.10 -3.27 11.27
C ALA A 328 -8.48 -2.45 12.43
N HIS A 329 -8.16 -3.06 13.56
CA HIS A 329 -7.39 -2.39 14.62
C HIS A 329 -5.99 -1.95 14.16
N ASN A 330 -5.43 -2.58 13.11
CA ASN A 330 -4.12 -2.24 12.53
C ASN A 330 -4.21 -1.23 11.37
N VAL A 331 -5.41 -0.84 10.95
CA VAL A 331 -5.61 -0.01 9.75
C VAL A 331 -4.88 1.32 9.87
N GLU A 332 -4.95 1.95 11.04
CA GLU A 332 -4.33 3.23 11.27
C GLU A 332 -2.82 3.14 11.26
N ASP A 333 -2.23 2.15 11.94
CA ASP A 333 -0.78 1.95 11.94
C ASP A 333 -0.28 1.68 10.50
N ALA A 334 -1.06 0.94 9.73
CA ALA A 334 -0.79 0.70 8.31
C ALA A 334 -0.90 1.96 7.45
N ALA A 335 -1.88 2.82 7.70
CA ALA A 335 -2.03 4.11 7.03
C ALA A 335 -0.90 5.07 7.40
N THR A 336 -0.55 5.13 8.69
CA THR A 336 0.56 5.92 9.26
C THR A 336 1.88 5.54 8.62
N SER A 337 2.17 4.23 8.57
CA SER A 337 3.41 3.71 7.98
C SER A 337 3.52 4.01 6.49
N HIS A 338 2.39 4.05 5.78
CA HIS A 338 2.36 4.37 4.36
C HIS A 338 2.49 5.87 4.06
N LEU A 339 1.77 6.70 4.81
CA LEU A 339 1.76 8.16 4.62
C LEU A 339 2.98 8.84 5.26
N GLY A 340 3.68 8.13 6.15
CA GLY A 340 4.93 8.57 6.73
C GLY A 340 6.15 8.38 5.82
N VAL A 341 7.26 8.97 6.24
CA VAL A 341 8.58 8.78 5.64
C VAL A 341 9.50 8.13 6.66
N GLU A 342 10.37 7.23 6.19
CA GLU A 342 11.41 6.60 6.99
C GLU A 342 12.75 6.67 6.24
N VAL A 343 13.79 7.10 6.94
CA VAL A 343 15.18 7.06 6.47
C VAL A 343 15.99 6.25 7.46
N THR A 344 16.76 5.29 6.97
CA THR A 344 17.64 4.46 7.81
C THR A 344 19.10 4.66 7.44
N ARG A 345 19.99 4.54 8.44
CA ARG A 345 21.45 4.54 8.25
C ARG A 345 21.86 3.54 7.17
N ARG A 346 21.39 2.29 7.29
CA ARG A 346 21.66 1.24 6.30
C ARG A 346 21.17 1.64 4.90
N GLY A 347 19.98 2.23 4.78
CA GLY A 347 19.43 2.69 3.50
C GLY A 347 20.32 3.74 2.81
N ILE A 348 20.80 4.74 3.57
CA ILE A 348 21.72 5.78 3.06
C ILE A 348 23.01 5.16 2.52
N TYR A 349 23.67 4.30 3.30
CA TYR A 349 24.92 3.66 2.86
C TYR A 349 24.74 2.72 1.68
N ARG A 350 23.66 1.92 1.67
CA ARG A 350 23.37 0.98 0.60
C ARG A 350 23.19 1.70 -0.73
N MET A 351 22.40 2.78 -0.73
CA MET A 351 22.19 3.62 -1.92
C MET A 351 23.52 4.13 -2.49
N MET A 352 24.41 4.65 -1.65
CA MET A 352 25.72 5.14 -2.10
C MET A 352 26.66 3.99 -2.52
N SER A 353 26.60 2.84 -1.85
CA SER A 353 27.45 1.67 -2.16
C SER A 353 27.12 1.06 -3.51
N ARG A 354 25.85 1.10 -3.91
CA ARG A 354 25.40 0.66 -5.25
C ARG A 354 26.06 1.44 -6.39
N LEU A 355 26.34 2.73 -6.20
CA LEU A 355 27.04 3.54 -7.20
C LEU A 355 28.49 3.08 -7.37
N ASP A 356 29.23 2.98 -6.26
CA ASP A 356 30.62 2.56 -6.26
C ASP A 356 31.15 2.20 -4.87
N ARG A 357 31.46 0.92 -4.65
CA ARG A 357 32.09 0.38 -3.45
C ARG A 357 33.49 -0.14 -3.79
N ARG A 358 34.52 0.62 -3.41
CA ARG A 358 35.94 0.22 -3.61
C ARG A 358 36.26 -0.15 -5.08
N GLY A 359 35.73 0.62 -6.04
CA GLY A 359 35.95 0.36 -7.46
C GLY A 359 35.01 -0.67 -8.07
N LYS A 360 33.95 -1.05 -7.35
CA LYS A 360 32.95 -2.05 -7.78
C LYS A 360 31.55 -1.44 -7.69
N GLY A 361 30.71 -1.53 -8.71
CA GLY A 361 29.37 -0.93 -8.72
C GLY A 361 28.96 -0.37 -10.07
N VAL A 362 27.82 0.35 -10.10
CA VAL A 362 27.24 0.90 -11.34
C VAL A 362 28.25 1.76 -12.11
N LEU A 363 29.01 2.62 -11.42
CA LEU A 363 30.01 3.48 -12.04
C LEU A 363 31.17 2.68 -12.64
N ASN A 364 31.58 1.57 -12.02
CA ASN A 364 32.64 0.73 -12.57
C ASN A 364 32.18 -0.01 -13.83
N THR A 365 30.96 -0.55 -13.84
CA THR A 365 30.42 -1.19 -15.04
C THR A 365 30.32 -0.19 -16.20
N ILE A 366 29.88 1.04 -15.93
CA ILE A 366 29.86 2.11 -16.95
C ILE A 366 31.28 2.39 -17.44
N HIS A 367 32.25 2.52 -16.53
CA HIS A 367 33.66 2.76 -16.85
C HIS A 367 34.24 1.69 -17.79
N GLU A 368 33.92 0.42 -17.57
CA GLU A 368 34.34 -0.69 -18.43
C GLU A 368 33.68 -0.64 -19.81
N VAL A 369 32.36 -0.44 -19.89
CA VAL A 369 31.62 -0.41 -21.18
C VAL A 369 32.03 0.76 -22.06
N VAL A 370 32.25 1.95 -21.49
CA VAL A 370 32.72 3.10 -22.29
C VAL A 370 34.21 2.96 -22.64
N GLY A 371 34.92 1.97 -22.09
CA GLY A 371 36.29 1.57 -22.40
C GLY A 371 36.58 1.53 -23.91
N GLY A 372 37.65 2.20 -24.36
CA GLY A 372 38.14 2.06 -25.75
C GLY A 372 37.26 2.68 -26.86
N THR A 373 36.24 3.46 -26.50
CA THR A 373 35.36 4.17 -27.47
C THR A 373 35.77 5.63 -27.64
N LYS A 374 35.48 6.22 -28.81
CA LYS A 374 35.86 7.61 -29.16
C LYS A 374 35.29 8.66 -28.20
N ASN A 375 34.11 8.41 -27.62
CA ASN A 375 33.45 9.30 -26.67
C ASN A 375 33.67 8.88 -25.20
N GLY A 376 34.34 7.74 -24.96
CA GLY A 376 34.43 7.13 -23.64
C GLY A 376 35.42 7.79 -22.69
N ASP A 377 36.48 8.41 -23.21
CA ASP A 377 37.49 9.10 -22.39
C ASP A 377 36.89 10.27 -21.59
N GLU A 378 36.06 11.10 -22.22
CA GLU A 378 35.39 12.22 -21.54
C GLU A 378 34.46 11.74 -20.42
N ILE A 379 33.75 10.63 -20.65
CA ILE A 379 32.88 10.02 -19.64
C ILE A 379 33.69 9.46 -18.48
N ARG A 380 34.81 8.75 -18.75
CA ARG A 380 35.72 8.26 -17.71
C ARG A 380 36.29 9.40 -16.88
N GLU A 381 36.82 10.43 -17.54
CA GLU A 381 37.37 11.61 -16.87
C GLU A 381 36.32 12.27 -15.98
N ARG A 382 35.09 12.42 -16.47
CA ARG A 382 33.99 12.95 -15.68
C ARG A 382 33.68 12.10 -14.44
N MET A 383 33.64 10.77 -14.59
CA MET A 383 33.36 9.88 -13.47
C MET A 383 34.43 10.03 -12.38
N GLU A 384 35.70 10.02 -12.76
CA GLU A 384 36.83 10.12 -11.83
C GLU A 384 36.98 11.52 -11.21
N ASN A 385 36.79 12.58 -11.98
CA ASN A 385 37.05 13.96 -11.51
C ASN A 385 35.82 14.65 -10.92
N ARG A 386 34.59 14.17 -11.19
CA ARG A 386 33.36 14.83 -10.74
C ARG A 386 32.46 13.92 -9.91
N VAL A 387 32.12 12.74 -10.44
CA VAL A 387 31.12 11.85 -9.82
C VAL A 387 31.66 11.18 -8.56
N ARG A 388 32.81 10.50 -8.63
CA ARG A 388 33.42 9.84 -7.45
C ARG A 388 33.76 10.83 -6.32
N PRO A 389 34.32 12.02 -6.60
CA PRO A 389 34.53 13.02 -5.56
C PRO A 389 33.23 13.53 -4.92
N ALA A 390 32.17 13.71 -5.71
CA ALA A 390 30.85 14.07 -5.17
C ALA A 390 30.29 12.96 -4.29
N LEU A 391 30.41 11.69 -4.70
CA LEU A 391 30.00 10.52 -3.93
C LEU A 391 30.79 10.40 -2.62
N SER A 392 32.11 10.57 -2.66
CA SER A 392 32.95 10.54 -1.46
C SER A 392 32.58 11.65 -0.48
N LYS A 393 32.29 12.86 -0.98
CA LYS A 393 31.85 13.99 -0.13
C LYS A 393 30.48 13.73 0.48
N ALA A 394 29.56 13.12 -0.28
CA ALA A 394 28.25 12.72 0.22
C ALA A 394 28.35 11.69 1.35
N ARG A 395 29.22 10.67 1.20
CA ARG A 395 29.51 9.68 2.26
C ARG A 395 30.00 10.33 3.53
N ALA A 396 31.07 11.12 3.44
CA ALA A 396 31.65 11.79 4.60
C ALA A 396 30.66 12.74 5.30
N SER A 397 29.80 13.41 4.53
CA SER A 397 28.76 14.28 5.11
C SER A 397 27.64 13.48 5.78
N ALA A 398 27.31 12.31 5.24
CA ALA A 398 26.31 11.41 5.83
C ALA A 398 26.85 10.82 7.14
N ASP A 399 28.11 10.36 7.15
CA ASP A 399 28.81 9.87 8.35
C ASP A 399 28.72 10.92 9.47
N GLY A 400 29.14 12.16 9.17
CA GLY A 400 29.13 13.24 10.14
C GLY A 400 27.74 13.55 10.71
N LEU A 401 26.69 13.61 9.87
CA LEU A 401 25.33 13.82 10.37
C LEU A 401 24.85 12.64 11.22
N LEU A 402 25.06 11.41 10.76
CA LEU A 402 24.58 10.22 11.45
C LEU A 402 25.25 10.02 12.80
N GLU A 403 26.55 10.29 12.91
CA GLU A 403 27.29 10.28 14.19
C GLU A 403 26.77 11.35 15.15
N MET A 404 26.46 12.56 14.65
CA MET A 404 25.87 13.63 15.46
C MET A 404 24.47 13.30 15.99
N LEU A 405 23.74 12.41 15.31
CA LEU A 405 22.40 11.98 15.71
C LEU A 405 22.39 10.75 16.63
N GLU A 406 23.48 9.97 16.71
CA GLU A 406 23.58 8.80 17.60
C GLU A 406 23.18 9.10 19.06
N PRO A 407 23.61 10.22 19.68
CA PRO A 407 23.23 10.54 21.07
C PRO A 407 21.74 10.76 21.29
N PHE A 408 20.98 11.10 20.25
CA PHE A 408 19.54 11.34 20.33
C PHE A 408 18.70 10.07 20.15
N ALA A 409 19.34 8.94 19.84
CA ALA A 409 18.70 7.63 19.67
C ALA A 409 19.60 6.51 20.22
N PRO A 410 19.78 6.43 21.54
CA PRO A 410 20.53 5.36 22.17
C PRO A 410 19.96 3.97 21.83
N VAL A 411 20.85 3.00 21.70
CA VAL A 411 20.48 1.62 21.36
C VAL A 411 19.70 0.99 22.52
N GLY A 412 18.51 0.44 22.23
CA GLY A 412 17.68 -0.24 23.23
C GLY A 412 16.70 0.66 23.97
N GLU A 413 16.81 1.98 23.83
CA GLU A 413 15.70 2.88 24.11
C GLU A 413 14.82 2.91 22.87
N GLY A 414 13.52 2.63 23.01
CA GLY A 414 12.58 2.61 21.89
C GLY A 414 12.47 3.96 21.15
N PRO A 415 11.45 4.15 20.30
CA PRO A 415 11.33 5.38 19.51
C PRO A 415 11.25 6.64 20.40
N ILE A 416 12.13 7.60 20.16
CA ILE A 416 12.20 8.88 20.85
C ILE A 416 11.51 9.93 20.00
N ARG A 417 10.35 10.41 20.47
CA ARG A 417 9.55 11.43 19.80
C ARG A 417 10.22 12.81 19.93
N LEU A 418 10.35 13.51 18.80
CA LEU A 418 10.92 14.85 18.75
C LEU A 418 9.87 15.89 19.12
N GLY A 419 10.26 16.94 19.85
CA GLY A 419 9.39 18.07 20.19
C GLY A 419 8.47 17.89 21.42
N GLU A 420 8.37 16.70 22.02
CA GLU A 420 7.57 16.48 23.25
C GLU A 420 8.32 16.77 24.56
N ARG A 421 9.63 16.53 24.60
CA ARG A 421 10.47 16.85 25.75
C ARG A 421 11.17 18.19 25.51
N GLU A 422 11.07 19.11 26.46
CA GLU A 422 11.82 20.38 26.42
C GLU A 422 13.30 20.10 26.11
N GLY A 423 13.80 20.66 25.01
CA GLY A 423 15.20 20.57 24.59
C GLY A 423 15.57 19.38 23.67
N LEU A 424 14.67 18.44 23.37
CA LEU A 424 14.98 17.29 22.51
C LEU A 424 14.49 17.53 21.06
N GLU A 425 15.05 18.57 20.45
CA GLU A 425 14.86 18.93 19.04
C GLU A 425 16.24 19.03 18.37
N PRO A 426 16.72 17.98 17.70
CA PRO A 426 18.03 17.97 17.05
C PRO A 426 18.21 19.16 16.09
N GLY A 427 17.15 19.55 15.37
CA GLY A 427 17.17 20.69 14.45
C GLY A 427 17.43 22.04 15.08
N SER A 428 17.19 22.19 16.38
CA SER A 428 17.47 23.42 17.13
C SER A 428 18.96 23.56 17.49
N SER A 429 19.76 22.50 17.33
CA SER A 429 21.21 22.55 17.46
C SER A 429 21.84 23.12 16.18
N GLU A 430 22.56 24.24 16.30
CA GLU A 430 23.31 24.83 15.19
C GLU A 430 24.25 23.82 14.54
N ALA A 431 24.86 22.93 15.34
CA ALA A 431 25.73 21.87 14.84
C ALA A 431 24.97 20.89 13.93
N VAL A 432 23.83 20.35 14.40
CA VAL A 432 23.03 19.40 13.59
C VAL A 432 22.53 20.07 12.31
N ALA A 433 22.07 21.32 12.39
CA ALA A 433 21.67 22.10 11.23
C ALA A 433 22.81 22.29 10.21
N GLU A 434 24.04 22.54 10.68
CA GLU A 434 25.22 22.64 9.82
C GLU A 434 25.54 21.31 9.11
N TYR A 435 25.56 20.20 9.85
CA TYR A 435 25.81 18.86 9.29
C TYR A 435 24.72 18.45 8.30
N LEU A 436 23.45 18.74 8.60
CA LEU A 436 22.33 18.50 7.70
C LEU A 436 22.49 19.32 6.41
N ASN A 437 22.78 20.63 6.51
CA ASN A 437 22.99 21.48 5.34
C ASN A 437 24.17 21.03 4.49
N ARG A 438 25.27 20.58 5.13
CA ARG A 438 26.43 20.00 4.45
C ARG A 438 26.05 18.74 3.68
N LEU A 439 25.29 17.83 4.31
CA LEU A 439 24.78 16.63 3.67
C LEU A 439 23.87 16.96 2.48
N LEU A 440 22.84 17.79 2.69
CA LEU A 440 21.90 18.19 1.64
C LEU A 440 22.62 18.84 0.45
N THR A 441 23.63 19.67 0.71
CA THR A 441 24.45 20.29 -0.35
C THR A 441 25.26 19.24 -1.12
N SER A 442 25.86 18.28 -0.41
CA SER A 442 26.62 17.18 -1.03
C SER A 442 25.73 16.23 -1.84
N PHE A 443 24.53 15.92 -1.35
CA PHE A 443 23.50 15.15 -2.06
C PHE A 443 23.04 15.87 -3.31
N GLY A 444 22.71 17.16 -3.22
CA GLY A 444 22.33 17.94 -4.40
C GLY A 444 23.46 18.04 -5.43
N LYS A 445 24.74 18.08 -5.00
CA LYS A 445 25.88 18.00 -5.93
C LYS A 445 25.96 16.63 -6.60
N LEU A 446 25.88 15.55 -5.83
CA LEU A 446 25.92 14.19 -6.35
C LEU A 446 24.78 13.93 -7.35
N GLU A 447 23.56 14.32 -7.01
CA GLU A 447 22.38 14.22 -7.89
C GLU A 447 22.62 14.91 -9.25
N ARG A 448 23.14 16.15 -9.24
CA ARG A 448 23.47 16.87 -10.48
C ARG A 448 24.54 16.15 -11.31
N GLU A 449 25.59 15.65 -10.68
CA GLU A 449 26.68 14.95 -11.39
C GLU A 449 26.22 13.61 -11.97
N LEU A 450 25.35 12.88 -11.27
CA LEU A 450 24.72 11.65 -11.78
C LEU A 450 23.77 11.94 -12.94
N SER A 451 22.93 12.98 -12.81
CA SER A 451 21.99 13.38 -13.86
C SER A 451 22.70 13.79 -15.14
N GLU A 452 23.78 14.57 -15.04
CA GLU A 452 24.57 14.96 -16.22
C GLU A 452 25.39 13.79 -16.80
N LEU A 453 25.90 12.86 -15.96
CA LEU A 453 26.49 11.61 -16.45
C LEU A 453 25.46 10.80 -17.25
N ARG A 454 24.28 10.56 -16.67
CA ARG A 454 23.19 9.82 -17.31
C ARG A 454 22.76 10.45 -18.63
N ALA A 455 22.57 11.78 -18.65
CA ALA A 455 22.19 12.50 -19.86
C ALA A 455 23.22 12.32 -20.98
N ARG A 456 24.52 12.37 -20.66
CA ARG A 456 25.59 12.16 -21.65
C ARG A 456 25.64 10.73 -22.18
N LEU A 457 25.42 9.75 -21.30
CA LEU A 457 25.34 8.34 -21.71
C LEU A 457 24.11 8.09 -22.61
N GLU A 458 22.98 8.75 -22.33
CA GLU A 458 21.75 8.67 -23.13
C GLU A 458 21.89 9.30 -24.54
N LEU A 459 22.91 10.14 -24.79
CA LEU A 459 23.15 10.77 -26.10
C LEU A 459 23.90 9.87 -27.09
N VAL A 460 24.50 8.76 -26.63
CA VAL A 460 25.31 7.88 -27.48
C VAL A 460 24.55 6.58 -27.71
N GLU A 461 24.02 6.40 -28.92
CA GLU A 461 23.20 5.23 -29.28
C GLU A 461 23.89 3.89 -29.01
N GLU A 462 25.21 3.81 -29.25
CA GLU A 462 26.04 2.62 -29.02
C GLU A 462 25.91 2.09 -27.57
N TRP A 463 25.75 2.98 -26.59
CA TRP A 463 25.72 2.59 -25.19
C TRP A 463 24.31 2.38 -24.64
N LEU A 464 23.26 2.83 -25.35
CA LEU A 464 21.88 2.77 -24.84
C LEU A 464 21.46 1.33 -24.52
N ASP A 465 21.76 0.39 -25.42
CA ASP A 465 21.42 -1.02 -25.25
C ASP A 465 22.28 -1.69 -24.18
N ALA A 466 23.60 -1.43 -24.20
CA ALA A 466 24.55 -2.03 -23.25
C ALA A 466 24.37 -1.53 -21.81
N LEU A 467 23.97 -0.26 -21.65
CA LEU A 467 23.86 0.41 -20.35
C LEU A 467 22.42 0.62 -19.89
N GLU A 468 21.40 0.13 -20.59
CA GLU A 468 19.99 0.38 -20.27
C GLU A 468 19.67 0.14 -18.78
N GLY A 469 20.15 -1.00 -18.25
CA GLY A 469 20.01 -1.35 -16.84
C GLY A 469 20.73 -0.39 -15.88
N ARG A 470 21.92 0.07 -16.26
CA ARG A 470 22.74 1.00 -15.45
C ARG A 470 22.18 2.42 -15.47
N LEU A 471 21.61 2.85 -16.59
CA LEU A 471 20.88 4.11 -16.70
C LEU A 471 19.66 4.13 -15.76
N LEU A 472 18.94 3.00 -15.63
CA LEU A 472 17.89 2.86 -14.63
C LEU A 472 18.43 2.88 -13.20
N ASP A 473 19.57 2.23 -12.93
CA ASP A 473 20.21 2.28 -11.62
C ASP A 473 20.60 3.72 -11.21
N LEU A 474 21.19 4.48 -12.14
CA LEU A 474 21.52 5.91 -11.93
C LEU A 474 20.26 6.73 -11.63
N ARG A 475 19.22 6.59 -12.46
CA ARG A 475 17.94 7.31 -12.29
C ARG A 475 17.24 6.97 -10.98
N SER A 476 17.22 5.70 -10.58
CA SER A 476 16.68 5.27 -9.29
C SER A 476 17.45 5.90 -8.13
N THR A 477 18.78 5.97 -8.26
CA THR A 477 19.65 6.53 -7.21
C THR A 477 19.48 8.05 -7.10
N GLU A 478 19.36 8.78 -8.22
CA GLU A 478 19.00 10.21 -8.25
C GLU A 478 17.71 10.47 -7.45
N ARG A 479 16.64 9.72 -7.73
CA ARG A 479 15.35 9.84 -7.02
C ARG A 479 15.48 9.53 -5.53
N LYS A 480 16.21 8.46 -5.17
CA LYS A 480 16.42 8.06 -3.77
C LYS A 480 17.22 9.12 -3.00
N ILE A 481 18.25 9.73 -3.60
CA ILE A 481 19.01 10.84 -3.00
C ILE A 481 18.08 12.02 -2.68
N SER A 482 17.25 12.41 -3.65
CA SER A 482 16.30 13.51 -3.49
C SER A 482 15.26 13.22 -2.39
N ALA A 483 14.67 12.01 -2.41
CA ALA A 483 13.68 11.57 -1.42
C ALA A 483 14.27 11.52 0.01
N VAL A 484 15.48 10.99 0.18
CA VAL A 484 16.17 10.99 1.48
C VAL A 484 16.44 12.41 1.95
N GLY A 485 16.89 13.30 1.06
CA GLY A 485 17.11 14.70 1.41
C GLY A 485 15.84 15.40 1.89
N GLN A 486 14.70 15.17 1.24
CA GLN A 486 13.39 15.71 1.65
C GLN A 486 12.93 15.13 3.00
N ALA A 487 13.05 13.82 3.18
CA ALA A 487 12.68 13.16 4.43
C ALA A 487 13.55 13.62 5.61
N LEU A 488 14.87 13.78 5.42
CA LEU A 488 15.75 14.33 6.45
C LEU A 488 15.34 15.75 6.86
N ARG A 489 14.94 16.60 5.89
CA ARG A 489 14.40 17.93 6.20
C ARG A 489 13.12 17.84 7.02
N LEU A 490 12.17 17.00 6.60
CA LEU A 490 10.89 16.84 7.30
C LEU A 490 11.08 16.35 8.73
N VAL A 491 11.99 15.40 8.96
CA VAL A 491 12.21 14.82 10.30
C VAL A 491 13.02 15.75 11.20
N LEU A 492 14.05 16.42 10.67
CA LEU A 492 15.03 17.14 11.50
C LEU A 492 14.80 18.65 11.59
N LEU A 493 14.08 19.29 10.67
CA LEU A 493 13.87 20.73 10.70
C LEU A 493 12.46 21.07 11.20
N PRO A 494 12.33 21.80 12.33
CA PRO A 494 11.04 22.29 12.77
C PRO A 494 10.53 23.40 11.83
N GLY A 495 9.24 23.40 11.54
CA GLY A 495 8.56 24.38 10.70
C GLY A 495 7.07 24.08 10.53
N ASP A 496 6.30 24.96 9.88
CA ASP A 496 4.84 24.83 9.71
C ASP A 496 4.43 23.50 9.08
N SER A 497 5.21 23.00 8.11
CA SER A 497 4.98 21.70 7.47
C SER A 497 5.29 20.50 8.37
N SER A 498 6.06 20.68 9.44
CA SER A 498 6.36 19.63 10.43
C SER A 498 5.35 19.59 11.58
N ALA A 499 4.58 20.67 11.78
CA ALA A 499 3.59 20.78 12.86
C ALA A 499 2.42 19.80 12.68
N SER A 500 2.15 19.37 11.44
CA SER A 500 1.16 18.34 11.11
C SER A 500 1.74 16.92 11.15
N PHE A 501 2.98 16.72 11.59
CA PHE A 501 3.66 15.42 11.62
C PHE A 501 4.19 15.08 13.01
N VAL A 502 4.05 13.81 13.38
CA VAL A 502 4.80 13.18 14.46
C VAL A 502 6.17 12.78 13.92
N ARG A 503 7.25 13.20 14.59
CA ARG A 503 8.62 12.91 14.20
C ARG A 503 9.33 12.13 15.31
N TRP A 504 10.15 11.15 14.96
CA TRP A 504 10.91 10.38 15.95
C TRP A 504 12.25 9.87 15.41
N LEU A 505 13.14 9.58 16.34
CA LEU A 505 14.40 8.87 16.09
C LEU A 505 14.39 7.55 16.86
N GLU A 506 14.96 6.50 16.29
CA GLU A 506 15.05 5.17 16.92
C GLU A 506 16.35 4.48 16.47
N SER A 507 16.93 3.61 17.30
CA SER A 507 18.05 2.77 16.90
C SER A 507 17.65 1.30 16.96
N ARG A 508 17.45 0.68 15.78
CA ARG A 508 16.96 -0.70 15.66
C ARG A 508 18.12 -1.71 15.57
N GLY A 509 18.06 -2.80 16.33
CA GLY A 509 18.97 -3.95 16.22
C GLY A 509 19.83 -4.19 17.46
N ARG A 510 20.58 -5.30 17.45
CA ARG A 510 21.48 -5.73 18.55
C ARG A 510 22.94 -5.39 18.20
N GLY A 511 23.68 -4.76 19.12
CA GLY A 511 25.12 -4.44 18.94
C GLY A 511 25.52 -3.06 19.50
N THR A 512 26.80 -2.67 19.31
CA THR A 512 27.35 -1.39 19.81
C THR A 512 26.92 -0.17 19.00
N LYS A 513 26.48 -0.35 17.75
CA LYS A 513 25.82 0.68 16.92
C LYS A 513 24.57 0.08 16.26
N GLY A 514 23.40 0.48 16.72
CA GLY A 514 22.13 0.09 16.08
C GLY A 514 21.93 0.78 14.73
N ASN A 515 20.97 0.30 13.94
CA ASN A 515 20.55 0.95 12.71
C ASN A 515 19.69 2.18 13.06
N LEU A 516 20.30 3.37 13.00
CA LEU A 516 19.59 4.63 13.21
C LEU A 516 18.46 4.80 12.18
N VAL A 517 17.26 5.09 12.69
CA VAL A 517 16.03 5.33 11.95
C VAL A 517 15.55 6.75 12.26
N LEU A 518 15.25 7.50 11.22
CA LEU A 518 14.63 8.81 11.26
C LEU A 518 13.28 8.72 10.57
N ALA A 519 12.20 9.06 11.26
CA ALA A 519 10.87 8.90 10.69
C ALA A 519 9.92 10.04 11.06
N ALA A 520 8.98 10.29 10.16
CA ALA A 520 7.90 11.24 10.35
C ALA A 520 6.60 10.68 9.77
N ALA A 521 5.48 10.85 10.48
CA ALA A 521 4.16 10.45 9.99
C ALA A 521 3.10 11.52 10.30
N PRO A 522 2.08 11.71 9.46
CA PRO A 522 1.04 12.73 9.70
C PRO A 522 0.31 12.51 11.03
N ILE A 523 -0.04 13.60 11.73
CA ILE A 523 -0.84 13.57 12.96
C ILE A 523 -2.31 13.29 12.65
N GLU A 524 -2.86 13.94 11.62
CA GLU A 524 -4.26 13.81 11.24
C GLU A 524 -4.42 12.87 10.04
N LEU A 525 -4.63 11.58 10.33
CA LEU A 525 -4.88 10.55 9.30
C LEU A 525 -6.36 10.51 8.89
N GLY A 526 -7.27 10.85 9.80
CA GLY A 526 -8.70 10.72 9.61
C GLY A 526 -9.21 11.45 8.36
N GLY A 527 -8.87 12.73 8.19
CA GLY A 527 -9.28 13.50 7.01
C GLY A 527 -8.75 12.90 5.69
N VAL A 528 -7.54 12.34 5.69
CA VAL A 528 -6.97 11.67 4.51
C VAL A 528 -7.73 10.38 4.20
N LEU A 529 -8.06 9.58 5.21
CA LEU A 529 -8.83 8.36 5.04
C LEU A 529 -10.26 8.65 4.60
N LEU A 530 -10.91 9.67 5.17
CA LEU A 530 -12.24 10.11 4.73
C LEU A 530 -12.24 10.50 3.24
N ASP A 531 -11.31 11.37 2.82
CA ASP A 531 -11.22 11.82 1.43
C ASP A 531 -10.80 10.70 0.47
N SER A 532 -9.82 9.87 0.83
CA SER A 532 -9.26 8.90 -0.13
C SER A 532 -9.92 7.54 -0.13
N LEU A 533 -10.54 7.12 0.98
CA LEU A 533 -11.09 5.79 1.18
C LEU A 533 -12.60 5.84 1.40
N PHE A 534 -13.07 6.42 2.50
CA PHE A 534 -14.48 6.28 2.91
C PHE A 534 -15.47 7.04 2.02
N SER A 535 -15.07 8.17 1.44
CA SER A 535 -15.90 8.91 0.47
C SER A 535 -15.81 8.38 -0.96
N LYS A 536 -14.85 7.50 -1.28
CA LYS A 536 -14.59 6.99 -2.63
C LYS A 536 -15.05 5.54 -2.80
N ALA A 537 -14.94 4.74 -1.76
CA ALA A 537 -15.53 3.42 -1.69
C ALA A 537 -17.04 3.54 -1.45
N GLU A 538 -17.82 2.74 -2.16
CA GLU A 538 -19.26 2.71 -1.98
C GLU A 538 -19.65 1.92 -0.73
N THR A 539 -18.91 0.84 -0.46
CA THR A 539 -19.07 0.02 0.74
C THR A 539 -17.71 -0.21 1.39
N THR A 540 -17.60 0.07 2.69
CA THR A 540 -16.44 -0.31 3.50
C THR A 540 -16.89 -1.09 4.73
N VAL A 541 -16.36 -2.29 4.93
CA VAL A 541 -16.58 -3.09 6.13
C VAL A 541 -15.29 -3.12 6.93
N LEU A 542 -15.33 -2.74 8.20
CA LEU A 542 -14.21 -2.85 9.13
C LEU A 542 -14.55 -3.92 10.14
N THR A 543 -13.68 -4.90 10.30
CA THR A 543 -13.88 -5.98 11.27
C THR A 543 -12.60 -6.35 11.99
N SER A 544 -12.71 -6.65 13.27
CA SER A 544 -11.61 -7.11 14.13
C SER A 544 -12.18 -7.73 15.41
N ALA A 545 -11.39 -8.53 16.11
CA ALA A 545 -11.75 -9.05 17.44
C ALA A 545 -11.84 -7.95 18.50
N THR A 546 -11.11 -6.85 18.31
CA THR A 546 -11.00 -5.73 19.23
C THR A 546 -11.08 -4.44 18.43
N LEU A 547 -12.15 -3.66 18.61
CA LEU A 547 -12.32 -2.33 18.01
C LEU A 547 -12.86 -1.31 19.02
N THR A 548 -13.62 -1.78 20.00
CA THR A 548 -14.22 -0.92 21.02
C THR A 548 -13.25 -0.64 22.15
N THR A 549 -13.31 0.59 22.66
CA THR A 549 -12.67 0.98 23.91
C THR A 549 -13.76 1.28 24.92
N ARG A 550 -13.76 0.56 26.06
CA ARG A 550 -14.84 0.64 27.06
C ARG A 550 -16.25 0.44 26.46
N GLY A 551 -16.36 -0.39 25.42
CA GLY A 551 -17.62 -0.73 24.78
C GLY A 551 -18.14 0.26 23.74
N SER A 552 -17.39 1.33 23.42
CA SER A 552 -17.73 2.31 22.38
C SER A 552 -16.75 2.25 21.19
N PHE A 553 -17.24 2.55 19.98
CA PHE A 553 -16.45 2.72 18.75
C PHE A 553 -15.94 4.16 18.55
N ASP A 554 -16.29 5.12 19.41
CA ASP A 554 -15.92 6.53 19.24
C ASP A 554 -14.43 6.74 19.00
N PHE A 555 -13.59 6.00 19.73
CA PHE A 555 -12.14 6.09 19.62
C PHE A 555 -11.64 5.71 18.22
N VAL A 556 -12.12 4.59 17.66
CA VAL A 556 -11.71 4.16 16.32
C VAL A 556 -12.31 5.08 15.25
N ARG A 557 -13.54 5.57 15.45
CA ARG A 557 -14.18 6.51 14.50
C ARG A 557 -13.41 7.82 14.39
N GLY A 558 -13.03 8.43 15.51
CA GLY A 558 -12.25 9.66 15.51
C GLY A 558 -10.85 9.47 14.91
N ARG A 559 -10.19 8.32 15.13
CA ARG A 559 -8.89 8.06 14.50
C ARG A 559 -8.99 7.84 12.98
N LEU A 560 -10.09 7.25 12.52
CA LEU A 560 -10.32 6.96 11.11
C LEU A 560 -10.95 8.10 10.31
N GLY A 561 -11.38 9.20 10.95
CA GLY A 561 -12.00 10.32 10.25
C GLY A 561 -13.49 10.15 9.96
N ILE A 562 -14.18 9.28 10.68
CA ILE A 562 -15.59 8.90 10.43
C ILE A 562 -16.46 9.09 11.67
N SER A 563 -16.04 9.96 12.59
CA SER A 563 -16.93 10.47 13.63
C SER A 563 -18.01 11.39 13.03
N GLU A 564 -19.13 11.54 13.72
CA GLU A 564 -20.23 12.43 13.25
C GLU A 564 -19.73 13.85 12.99
N VAL A 565 -18.89 14.38 13.90
CA VAL A 565 -18.31 15.72 13.78
C VAL A 565 -17.47 15.88 12.51
N GLU A 566 -16.65 14.87 12.17
CA GLU A 566 -15.78 14.93 10.99
C GLU A 566 -16.58 14.82 9.70
N LEU A 567 -17.60 13.95 9.66
CA LEU A 567 -18.48 13.78 8.52
C LEU A 567 -19.30 15.06 8.23
N GLU A 568 -19.84 15.68 9.29
CA GLU A 568 -20.55 16.96 9.18
C GLU A 568 -19.61 18.08 8.73
N THR A 569 -18.41 18.18 9.32
CA THR A 569 -17.42 19.22 8.98
C THR A 569 -16.95 19.10 7.53
N ALA A 570 -16.79 17.88 7.02
CA ALA A 570 -16.36 17.63 5.66
C ALA A 570 -17.51 17.71 4.63
N GLU A 571 -18.76 17.90 5.06
CA GLU A 571 -19.97 17.86 4.23
C GLU A 571 -20.07 16.57 3.39
N VAL A 572 -19.69 15.43 3.99
CA VAL A 572 -19.68 14.12 3.32
C VAL A 572 -20.86 13.26 3.81
N ASP A 573 -21.72 12.84 2.89
CA ASP A 573 -22.84 11.94 3.16
C ASP A 573 -22.37 10.47 3.16
N VAL A 574 -21.84 10.02 4.30
CA VAL A 574 -21.42 8.63 4.54
C VAL A 574 -22.16 8.09 5.76
N SER A 575 -23.01 7.09 5.57
CA SER A 575 -23.67 6.40 6.68
C SER A 575 -22.71 5.43 7.38
N VAL A 576 -22.60 5.52 8.71
CA VAL A 576 -21.78 4.62 9.53
C VAL A 576 -22.69 3.75 10.41
N HIS A 577 -22.49 2.44 10.35
CA HIS A 577 -23.20 1.46 11.17
C HIS A 577 -22.24 0.71 12.07
N GLU A 578 -22.69 0.38 13.28
CA GLU A 578 -21.86 -0.24 14.31
C GLU A 578 -22.52 -1.53 14.80
N ARG A 579 -21.75 -2.60 14.88
CA ARG A 579 -22.22 -3.88 15.43
C ARG A 579 -21.16 -4.51 16.30
N ARG A 580 -21.58 -5.00 17.47
CA ARG A 580 -20.75 -5.85 18.32
C ARG A 580 -21.32 -7.26 18.31
N VAL A 581 -20.46 -8.23 18.08
CA VAL A 581 -20.77 -9.65 18.04
C VAL A 581 -19.88 -10.34 19.09
N PRO A 582 -20.47 -10.82 20.20
CA PRO A 582 -19.71 -11.44 21.27
C PRO A 582 -19.05 -12.75 20.80
N SER A 583 -17.95 -13.11 21.45
CA SER A 583 -17.34 -14.43 21.30
C SER A 583 -18.34 -15.53 21.67
N PRO A 584 -18.40 -16.65 20.93
CA PRO A 584 -19.22 -17.80 21.30
C PRO A 584 -18.64 -18.58 22.49
N PHE A 585 -17.37 -18.35 22.86
CA PHE A 585 -16.70 -19.05 23.95
C PHE A 585 -17.21 -18.61 25.33
N ASP A 586 -17.39 -19.59 26.22
CA ASP A 586 -17.70 -19.36 27.62
C ASP A 586 -16.40 -19.27 28.43
N PHE A 587 -15.81 -18.08 28.46
CA PHE A 587 -14.57 -17.86 29.19
C PHE A 587 -14.69 -18.10 30.70
N GLY A 588 -15.90 -18.05 31.27
CA GLY A 588 -16.09 -18.30 32.71
C GLY A 588 -15.79 -19.75 33.10
N GLU A 589 -16.17 -20.69 32.23
CA GLU A 589 -15.92 -22.13 32.41
C GLU A 589 -14.63 -22.60 31.71
N GLN A 590 -14.18 -21.90 30.67
CA GLN A 590 -13.06 -22.33 29.82
C GLN A 590 -11.71 -21.69 30.14
N ALA A 591 -11.68 -20.62 30.94
CA ALA A 591 -10.45 -19.90 31.25
C ALA A 591 -10.36 -19.54 32.74
N LEU A 592 -9.14 -19.65 33.29
CA LEU A 592 -8.80 -19.16 34.61
C LEU A 592 -7.77 -18.03 34.46
N ILE A 593 -8.05 -16.87 35.06
CA ILE A 593 -7.08 -15.78 35.18
C ILE A 593 -6.43 -15.87 36.55
N ALA A 594 -5.12 -16.14 36.56
CA ALA A 594 -4.29 -16.09 37.76
C ALA A 594 -3.39 -14.86 37.72
N VAL A 595 -3.45 -14.03 38.77
CA VAL A 595 -2.60 -12.84 38.91
C VAL A 595 -1.67 -13.06 40.10
N PRO A 596 -0.37 -13.38 39.88
CA PRO A 596 0.61 -13.48 40.94
C PRO A 596 0.76 -12.14 41.67
N THR A 597 0.63 -12.15 43.01
CA THR A 597 0.71 -10.94 43.84
C THR A 597 2.08 -10.76 44.51
N ASP A 598 2.99 -11.70 44.30
CA ASP A 598 4.29 -11.84 44.96
C ASP A 598 5.48 -11.59 44.03
N ILE A 599 5.24 -11.19 42.78
CA ILE A 599 6.30 -10.81 41.83
C ILE A 599 6.77 -9.38 42.12
N PRO A 600 8.08 -9.15 42.35
CA PRO A 600 8.64 -7.81 42.55
C PRO A 600 8.43 -6.93 41.31
N TRP A 601 7.93 -5.70 41.49
CA TRP A 601 7.69 -4.75 40.41
C TRP A 601 8.98 -4.08 39.92
N LYS A 602 9.08 -3.83 38.60
CA LYS A 602 10.33 -3.39 37.92
C LYS A 602 10.69 -1.90 38.11
N ASN A 603 9.85 -1.10 38.77
CA ASN A 603 10.11 0.33 38.99
C ASN A 603 10.95 0.58 40.27
N GLY A 604 12.22 0.22 40.22
CA GLY A 604 13.23 0.59 41.23
C GLY A 604 13.87 -0.61 41.93
N GLU A 605 15.13 -0.89 41.57
CA GLU A 605 16.13 -1.64 42.36
C GLU A 605 15.85 -3.10 42.79
N GLY A 606 14.90 -3.81 42.18
CA GLY A 606 14.66 -5.23 42.48
C GLY A 606 15.38 -6.20 41.55
N SER A 607 16.60 -6.66 41.88
CA SER A 607 17.16 -7.89 41.30
C SER A 607 16.34 -9.09 41.81
N GLY A 608 15.48 -9.67 40.96
CA GLY A 608 14.67 -10.83 41.34
C GLY A 608 13.33 -11.00 40.61
N SER A 609 12.84 -9.96 39.91
CA SER A 609 11.61 -10.05 39.10
C SER A 609 11.71 -11.11 37.99
N GLU A 610 12.86 -11.19 37.33
CA GLU A 610 13.14 -12.21 36.30
C GLU A 610 13.16 -13.61 36.90
N GLU A 611 13.86 -13.83 38.01
CA GLU A 611 13.92 -15.13 38.69
C GLU A 611 12.54 -15.56 39.23
N ALA A 612 11.76 -14.62 39.78
CA ALA A 612 10.39 -14.88 40.20
C ALA A 612 9.49 -15.23 39.00
N THR A 613 9.64 -14.52 37.88
CA THR A 613 8.92 -14.83 36.63
C THR A 613 9.27 -16.22 36.13
N VAL A 614 10.56 -16.60 36.12
CA VAL A 614 11.02 -17.94 35.74
C VAL A 614 10.37 -19.00 36.64
N LYS A 615 10.35 -18.81 37.95
CA LYS A 615 9.71 -19.76 38.89
C LYS A 615 8.22 -19.93 38.61
N VAL A 616 7.51 -18.84 38.30
CA VAL A 616 6.10 -18.89 37.91
C VAL A 616 5.93 -19.66 36.60
N LEU A 617 6.77 -19.39 35.58
CA LEU A 617 6.72 -20.10 34.30
C LEU A 617 7.03 -21.59 34.46
N GLU A 618 8.00 -21.98 35.28
CA GLU A 618 8.32 -23.38 35.58
C GLU A 618 7.14 -24.09 36.27
N ALA A 619 6.51 -23.43 37.25
CA ALA A 619 5.33 -23.96 37.92
C ALA A 619 4.16 -24.18 36.95
N PHE A 620 3.86 -23.18 36.11
CA PHE A 620 2.80 -23.29 35.10
C PHE A 620 3.12 -24.31 34.01
N ALA A 621 4.38 -24.42 33.58
CA ALA A 621 4.82 -25.46 32.65
C ALA A 621 4.59 -26.86 33.24
N GLY A 622 4.86 -27.05 34.53
CA GLY A 622 4.55 -28.29 35.25
C GLY A 622 3.04 -28.57 35.36
N ILE A 623 2.22 -27.55 35.58
CA ILE A 623 0.75 -27.69 35.66
C ILE A 623 0.14 -28.01 34.28
N THR A 624 0.69 -27.46 33.21
CA THR A 624 0.16 -27.57 31.83
C THR A 624 0.76 -28.71 31.02
N ASP A 625 1.62 -29.53 31.63
CA ASP A 625 2.37 -30.61 30.96
C ASP A 625 3.15 -30.10 29.71
N GLY A 626 3.73 -28.90 29.84
CA GLY A 626 4.57 -28.25 28.82
C GLY A 626 3.84 -27.38 27.80
N GLY A 627 2.51 -27.35 27.77
CA GLY A 627 1.72 -26.49 26.88
C GLY A 627 1.71 -25.03 27.32
N LEU A 628 2.80 -24.31 27.07
CA LEU A 628 2.98 -22.93 27.55
C LEU A 628 3.36 -21.96 26.42
N PHE A 629 2.65 -20.82 26.36
CA PHE A 629 2.97 -19.69 25.52
C PHE A 629 3.26 -18.47 26.39
N ALA A 630 4.52 -18.01 26.40
CA ALA A 630 4.96 -16.87 27.21
C ALA A 630 5.13 -15.61 26.35
N LEU A 631 4.49 -14.52 26.77
CA LEU A 631 4.61 -13.19 26.15
C LEU A 631 5.44 -12.27 27.04
N PHE A 632 6.50 -11.69 26.48
CA PHE A 632 7.36 -10.71 27.15
C PHE A 632 7.23 -9.35 26.48
N THR A 633 7.37 -8.27 27.25
CA THR A 633 7.28 -6.89 26.74
C THR A 633 8.59 -6.37 26.13
N SER A 634 9.72 -7.04 26.34
CA SER A 634 11.04 -6.66 25.79
C SER A 634 12.05 -7.81 25.79
#